data_AF-A0A960E435-F1
#
_entry.id   AF-A0A960E435-F1
#
_cell.length_a   1.000
_cell.length_b   1.000
_cell.length_c   1.000
_cell.angle_alpha   90.00
_cell.angle_beta   90.00
_cell.angle_gamma   90.00
#
_symmetry.space_group_name_H-M   'P 1'
#
loop_
_entity.id
_entity.type
_entity.pdbx_description
1 polymer ?
#
loop_
_entity_poly.entity_id
_entity_poly.type
_entity_poly.pdbx_seq_one_letter_code
_entity_poly.pdbx_strand_id
1 'polypeptide(L)'
;MHPEEVVLMVAGVLVGGVVAQWLGWRLRIPAIVFLLLGGLLAGPILGLLDPDRAFEDLLFPSVSMAVAVILFEGAMGLGWQGVRAAGGTVWMLLTV
;
A
#
# COMPACT_ATOMS: atom_id res chain seq x y z
N MET A 1 7.10 -22.71 -4.92
CA MET A 1 5.63 -22.55 -5.07
C MET A 1 5.26 -22.94 -6.48
N HIS A 2 4.19 -23.69 -6.64
CA HIS A 2 3.61 -23.89 -7.96
C HIS A 2 2.93 -22.60 -8.43
N PRO A 3 2.95 -22.26 -9.73
CA PRO A 3 2.43 -20.97 -10.22
C PRO A 3 0.97 -20.71 -9.85
N GLU A 4 0.14 -21.75 -9.73
CA GLU A 4 -1.24 -21.68 -9.28
C GLU A 4 -1.41 -21.17 -7.83
N GLU A 5 -0.47 -21.48 -6.94
CA GLU A 5 -0.49 -21.05 -5.54
C GLU A 5 -0.24 -19.54 -5.44
N VAL A 6 0.70 -19.03 -6.25
CA VAL A 6 1.01 -17.60 -6.32
C VAL A 6 -0.19 -16.81 -6.85
N VAL A 7 -0.86 -17.32 -7.88
CA VAL A 7 -2.07 -16.68 -8.44
C VAL A 7 -3.19 -16.64 -7.40
N LEU A 8 -3.43 -17.74 -6.68
CA LEU A 8 -4.43 -17.79 -5.62
C LEU A 8 -4.10 -16.83 -4.47
N MET A 9 -2.83 -16.76 -4.09
CA MET A 9 -2.35 -15.87 -3.04
C MET A 9 -2.56 -14.40 -3.42
N VAL A 10 -2.14 -14.00 -4.63
CA VAL A 10 -2.33 -12.63 -5.14
C VAL A 10 -3.82 -12.28 -5.26
N ALA A 11 -4.63 -13.20 -5.80
CA ALA A 11 -6.08 -13.01 -5.88
C ALA A 11 -6.70 -12.84 -4.47
N GLY A 12 -6.28 -13.64 -3.49
CA GLY A 12 -6.70 -13.53 -2.10
C GLY A 12 -6.34 -12.18 -1.48
N VAL A 13 -5.12 -11.70 -1.71
CA VAL A 13 -4.67 -10.36 -1.25
C VAL A 13 -5.52 -9.25 -1.88
N LEU A 14 -5.79 -9.32 -3.19
CA LEU A 14 -6.62 -8.34 -3.88
C LEU A 14 -8.06 -8.32 -3.35
N VAL A 15 -8.69 -9.49 -3.23
CA VAL A 15 -10.05 -9.61 -2.69
C VAL A 15 -10.09 -9.12 -1.25
N GLY A 16 -9.13 -9.52 -0.41
CA GLY A 16 -9.00 -9.02 0.96
C GLY A 16 -8.85 -7.50 1.02
N GLY A 17 -8.08 -6.92 0.09
CA GLY A 17 -7.94 -5.47 -0.07
C GLY A 17 -9.26 -4.77 -0.39
N VAL A 18 -10.04 -5.31 -1.35
CA VAL A 18 -11.38 -4.78 -1.68
C VAL A 18 -12.32 -4.88 -0.48
N VAL A 19 -12.32 -6.01 0.24
CA VAL A 19 -13.14 -6.19 1.45
C VAL A 19 -12.73 -5.18 2.53
N ALA A 20 -11.43 -4.96 2.74
CA ALA A 20 -10.93 -3.98 3.70
C ALA A 20 -11.33 -2.54 3.32
N GLN A 21 -11.28 -2.18 2.04
CA GLN A 21 -11.73 -0.88 1.54
C GLN A 21 -13.24 -0.71 1.70
N TRP A 22 -14.02 -1.72 1.34
CA TRP A 22 -15.46 -1.74 1.51
C TRP A 22 -15.86 -1.58 2.98
N LEU A 23 -15.17 -2.29 3.88
CA LEU A 23 -15.41 -2.22 5.31
C LEU A 23 -15.03 -0.85 5.89
N GLY A 24 -13.92 -0.27 5.42
CA GLY A 24 -13.50 1.10 5.74
C GLY A 24 -14.58 2.12 5.40
N TRP A 25 -15.08 2.06 4.17
CA TRP A 25 -16.17 2.94 3.73
C TRP A 25 -17.47 2.69 4.51
N ARG A 26 -17.82 1.42 4.76
CA ARG A 26 -19.07 1.03 5.44
C ARG A 26 -19.12 1.41 6.92
N LEU A 27 -17.97 1.36 7.60
CA LEU A 27 -17.84 1.69 9.03
C LEU A 27 -17.35 3.14 9.25
N ARG A 28 -17.05 3.89 8.19
CA ARG A 28 -16.49 5.25 8.24
C ARG A 28 -15.16 5.33 9.00
N ILE A 29 -14.35 4.28 8.88
CA ILE A 29 -12.99 4.20 9.44
C ILE A 29 -12.01 4.20 8.25
N PRO A 30 -10.85 4.86 8.36
CA PRO A 30 -9.84 4.82 7.29
C PRO A 30 -9.49 3.37 6.90
N ALA A 31 -9.63 3.04 5.61
CA ALA A 31 -9.42 1.67 5.10
C ALA A 31 -8.03 1.11 5.41
N ILE A 32 -7.03 1.98 5.55
CA ILE A 32 -5.66 1.62 5.93
C ILE A 32 -5.60 0.82 7.24
N VAL A 33 -6.51 1.08 8.19
CA VAL A 33 -6.56 0.34 9.46
C VAL A 33 -6.88 -1.13 9.22
N PHE A 34 -7.87 -1.42 8.37
CA PHE A 34 -8.24 -2.79 8.01
C PHE A 34 -7.18 -3.47 7.16
N LEU A 35 -6.55 -2.74 6.24
CA LEU A 35 -5.45 -3.26 5.43
C LEU A 35 -4.24 -3.65 6.29
N LEU A 36 -3.85 -2.79 7.24
CA LEU A 36 -2.75 -3.06 8.18
C LEU A 36 -3.07 -4.24 9.10
N LEU A 37 -4.30 -4.29 9.65
CA LEU A 37 -4.73 -5.42 10.48
C LEU A 37 -4.73 -6.74 9.68
N GLY A 38 -5.29 -6.72 8.46
CA GLY A 38 -5.31 -7.89 7.58
C GLY A 38 -3.91 -8.36 7.23
N GLY A 39 -3.00 -7.44 6.87
CA GLY A 39 -1.60 -7.76 6.58
C GLY A 39 -0.83 -8.29 7.78
N LEU A 40 -1.03 -7.71 8.98
CA LEU A 40 -0.39 -8.19 10.20
C LEU A 40 -0.89 -9.58 10.61
N LEU A 41 -2.20 -9.81 10.49
CA LEU A 41 -2.80 -11.11 10.75
C LEU A 41 -2.29 -12.16 9.75
N ALA A 42 -2.38 -11.87 8.45
CA ALA A 42 -1.99 -12.81 7.41
C ALA A 42 -0.47 -13.06 7.33
N GLY A 43 0.34 -12.05 7.66
CA GLY A 43 1.80 -12.16 7.69
C GLY A 43 2.30 -12.75 9.01
N PRO A 44 2.87 -11.94 9.91
CA PRO A 44 3.63 -12.44 11.08
C PRO A 44 2.79 -13.20 12.11
N ILE A 45 1.48 -12.98 12.21
CA ILE A 45 0.65 -13.62 13.25
C ILE A 45 0.23 -15.04 12.83
N LEU A 46 -0.32 -15.20 11.62
CA LEU A 46 -0.82 -16.49 11.13
C LEU A 46 0.18 -17.23 10.23
N GLY A 47 1.24 -16.55 9.74
CA GLY A 47 2.26 -17.13 8.87
C GLY A 47 1.74 -17.57 7.50
N LEU A 48 0.61 -17.01 7.04
CA LEU A 48 -0.03 -17.39 5.77
C LEU A 48 0.65 -16.75 4.55
N LEU A 49 1.22 -15.57 4.74
CA LEU A 49 1.90 -14.79 3.71
C LEU A 49 3.32 -14.47 4.14
N ASP A 50 4.29 -14.92 3.35
CA ASP A 50 5.70 -14.61 3.52
C ASP A 50 6.16 -13.78 2.31
N PRO A 51 6.15 -12.44 2.39
CA PRO A 51 6.47 -11.58 1.26
C PRO A 51 7.92 -11.76 0.79
N ASP A 52 8.85 -12.02 1.72
CA ASP A 52 10.27 -12.22 1.41
C ASP A 52 10.47 -13.48 0.55
N ARG A 53 9.71 -14.56 0.81
CA ARG A 53 9.73 -15.75 -0.03
C ARG A 53 8.90 -15.62 -1.32
N ALA A 54 7.83 -14.85 -1.28
CA ALA A 54 6.94 -14.72 -2.44
C ALA A 54 7.55 -13.83 -3.53
N PHE A 55 8.24 -12.76 -3.12
CA PHE A 55 8.77 -11.76 -4.03
C PHE A 55 10.30 -11.78 -4.11
N GLU A 56 11.01 -12.35 -3.13
CA GLU A 56 12.49 -12.44 -3.12
C GLU A 56 13.16 -11.13 -3.61
N ASP A 57 13.95 -11.19 -4.69
CA ASP A 57 14.64 -10.05 -5.28
C ASP A 57 13.70 -9.00 -5.92
N LEU A 58 12.44 -9.35 -6.15
CA LEU A 58 11.42 -8.46 -6.71
C LEU A 58 10.68 -7.67 -5.62
N LEU A 59 10.82 -7.99 -4.34
CA LEU A 59 10.10 -7.30 -3.27
C LEU A 59 10.38 -5.79 -3.29
N PHE A 60 11.66 -5.42 -3.28
CA PHE A 60 12.07 -4.03 -3.31
C PHE A 60 11.65 -3.31 -4.61
N PRO A 61 11.91 -3.86 -5.82
CA PRO A 61 11.40 -3.29 -7.07
C PRO A 61 9.88 -3.11 -7.10
N SER A 62 9.10 -4.10 -6.67
CA SER A 62 7.63 -4.05 -6.66
C SER A 62 7.11 -2.98 -5.70
N VAL A 63 7.65 -2.91 -4.48
CA VAL A 63 7.29 -1.86 -3.51
C VAL A 63 7.66 -0.48 -4.04
N SER A 64 8.86 -0.32 -4.60
CA SER A 64 9.31 0.94 -5.19
C SER A 64 8.37 1.40 -6.32
N MET A 65 7.98 0.49 -7.20
CA MET A 65 7.02 0.77 -8.27
C MET A 65 5.64 1.16 -7.71
N ALA A 66 5.13 0.43 -6.70
CA ALA A 66 3.86 0.76 -6.07
C ALA A 66 3.89 2.15 -5.41
N VAL A 67 4.95 2.47 -4.66
CA VAL A 67 5.14 3.78 -4.04
C VAL A 67 5.24 4.87 -5.10
N ALA A 68 5.99 4.65 -6.18
CA ALA A 68 6.08 5.59 -7.30
C ALA A 68 4.72 5.87 -7.93
N VAL A 69 3.88 4.86 -8.16
CA VAL A 69 2.52 5.02 -8.70
C VAL A 69 1.63 5.82 -7.73
N ILE A 70 1.63 5.48 -6.44
CA ILE A 70 0.83 6.17 -5.42
C ILE A 70 1.24 7.65 -5.32
N LEU A 71 2.55 7.94 -5.28
CA LEU A 71 3.06 9.31 -5.22
C LEU A 71 2.78 10.07 -6.52
N PHE A 72 2.85 9.41 -7.67
CA PHE A 72 2.54 10.01 -8.96
C PHE A 72 1.06 10.40 -9.06
N GLU A 73 0.16 9.52 -8.64
CA GLU A 73 -1.28 9.80 -8.57
C GLU A 73 -1.56 11.00 -7.65
N GLY A 74 -0.97 11.01 -6.44
CA GLY A 74 -1.10 12.11 -5.50
C GLY A 74 -0.52 13.43 -6.04
N ALA A 75 0.62 13.39 -6.72
CA ALA A 75 1.29 14.56 -7.27
C ALA A 75 0.56 15.16 -8.48
N MET A 76 -0.01 14.34 -9.36
CA MET A 76 -0.82 14.81 -10.49
C MET A 76 -2.06 15.59 -10.06
N GLY A 77 -2.60 15.31 -8.87
CA GLY A 77 -3.70 16.07 -8.28
C GLY A 77 -3.32 17.45 -7.74
N LEU A 78 -2.03 17.79 -7.62
CA LEU A 78 -1.57 19.04 -7.04
C LEU A 78 -1.53 20.19 -8.06
N GLY A 79 -2.17 21.31 -7.71
CA GLY A 79 -2.09 22.52 -8.51
C GLY A 79 -0.74 23.23 -8.35
N TRP A 80 -0.14 23.65 -9.48
CA TRP A 80 1.17 24.34 -9.51
C TRP A 80 1.27 25.54 -8.55
N GLN A 81 0.18 26.30 -8.41
CA GLN A 81 0.10 27.46 -7.51
C GLN A 81 0.12 27.05 -6.04
N GLY A 82 -0.60 25.99 -5.67
CA GLY A 82 -0.63 25.46 -4.30
C GLY A 82 0.72 24.88 -3.88
N VAL A 83 1.40 24.18 -4.80
CA VAL A 83 2.75 23.63 -4.56
C VAL A 83 3.76 24.76 -4.31
N ARG A 84 3.74 25.83 -5.12
CA ARG A 84 4.66 26.98 -4.90
C ARG A 84 4.38 27.72 -3.60
N ALA A 85 3.12 27.86 -3.20
CA ALA A 85 2.75 28.51 -1.96
C ALA A 85 3.14 27.68 -0.72
N ALA A 86 2.93 26.36 -0.77
CA ALA A 86 3.25 25.45 0.34
C ALA A 86 4.72 25.03 0.40
N GLY A 87 5.50 25.24 -0.67
CA GLY A 87 6.87 24.72 -0.80
C GLY A 87 7.81 25.09 0.35
N GLY A 88 7.77 26.34 0.82
CA GLY A 88 8.59 26.78 1.96
C GLY A 88 8.26 26.05 3.26
N THR A 89 6.96 25.86 3.54
CA THR A 89 6.49 25.10 4.70
C THR A 89 6.85 23.62 4.60
N VAL A 90 6.68 23.02 3.41
CA VAL A 90 7.08 21.62 3.17
C VAL A 90 8.57 21.43 3.43
N TRP A 91 9.43 22.32 2.92
CA TRP A 91 10.86 22.27 3.19
C TRP A 91 11.20 22.38 4.67
N MET A 92 10.49 23.22 5.42
CA MET A 92 10.66 23.34 6.88
C MET A 92 10.20 22.10 7.64
N LEU A 93 9.23 21.33 7.11
CA LEU A 93 8.81 20.05 7.69
C LEU A 93 9.77 18.90 7.34
N LEU A 94 10.44 18.98 6.20
CA LEU A 94 11.39 17.96 5.73
C LEU A 94 12.81 18.17 6.26
N THR A 95 13.13 19.38 6.74
CA THR A 95 14.44 19.72 7.27
C THR A 95 14.39 19.71 8.80
N VAL A 96 15.25 18.92 9.43
CA VAL A 96 15.51 18.95 10.89
C VAL A 96 16.55 20.00 11.21
#